data_AF-A0A0A8F5R3-F1
#
_entry.id   AF-A0A0A8F5R3-F1
#
_cell.length_a   1.000
_cell.length_b   1.000
_cell.length_c   1.000
_cell.angle_alpha   90.00
_cell.angle_beta   90.00
_cell.angle_gamma   90.00
#
_symmetry.space_group_name_H-M   'P 1'
#
loop_
_entity.id
_entity.type
_entity.pdbx_description
1 polymer ?
#
loop_
_entity_poly.entity_id
_entity_poly.type
_entity_poly.pdbx_seq_one_letter_code
_entity_poly.pdbx_strand_id
1 'polypeptide(L)'
;MLFPIWGELQDYAVHGPAGRDLLPLVNLVDKHGMDAILAAVNHLTDEAQAHVTVSTAHKVKGREWPSARIADDFQSPPGSDQQDDSGHPIPRPIDDVEARLAYVAVTRTRTRLDIGGLAWIDQHPGGMQTTAASPLP
;
A
#
# COMPACT_ATOMS: atom_id res chain seq x y z
N MET A 1 -32.74 -8.79 11.85
CA MET A 1 -31.28 -8.59 11.65
C MET A 1 -30.84 -9.52 10.53
N LEU A 2 -29.88 -9.10 9.70
CA LEU A 2 -29.39 -9.90 8.57
C LEU A 2 -28.49 -11.06 9.03
N PHE A 3 -27.74 -10.88 10.13
CA PHE A 3 -26.88 -11.89 10.75
C PHE A 3 -27.14 -11.91 12.27
N PRO A 4 -27.64 -13.01 12.86
CA PRO A 4 -27.93 -13.11 14.29
C PRO A 4 -26.69 -13.30 15.17
N ILE A 5 -25.62 -13.88 14.61
CA ILE A 5 -24.36 -14.13 15.31
C ILE A 5 -23.16 -13.74 14.44
N TRP A 6 -22.04 -13.40 15.08
CA TRP A 6 -20.81 -12.99 14.39
C TRP A 6 -20.31 -14.05 13.40
N GLY A 7 -20.41 -15.34 13.75
CA GLY A 7 -20.03 -16.45 12.88
C GLY A 7 -20.76 -16.49 11.54
N GLU A 8 -22.03 -16.09 11.48
CA GLU A 8 -22.78 -16.03 10.22
C GLU A 8 -22.32 -14.87 9.34
N LEU A 9 -21.89 -13.75 9.94
CA LEU A 9 -21.28 -12.64 9.21
C LEU A 9 -19.87 -13.04 8.69
N GLN A 10 -19.09 -13.77 9.47
CA GLN A 10 -17.80 -14.31 9.04
C GLN A 10 -17.96 -15.25 7.84
N ASP A 11 -18.89 -16.21 7.93
CA ASP A 11 -19.19 -17.15 6.86
C ASP A 11 -19.64 -16.42 5.58
N TYR A 12 -20.57 -15.47 5.72
CA TYR A 12 -20.98 -14.63 4.60
C TYR A 12 -19.82 -13.83 4.01
N ALA A 13 -18.92 -13.27 4.82
CA ALA A 13 -17.78 -12.49 4.31
C ALA A 13 -16.80 -13.34 3.48
N VAL A 14 -16.66 -14.63 3.80
CA VAL A 14 -15.75 -15.54 3.09
C VAL A 14 -16.42 -16.18 1.86
N HIS A 15 -17.67 -16.63 2.01
CA HIS A 15 -18.33 -17.49 1.03
C HIS A 15 -19.50 -16.83 0.30
N GLY A 16 -19.97 -15.68 0.79
CA GLY A 16 -21.14 -14.99 0.27
C GLY A 16 -20.87 -14.31 -1.09
N PRO A 17 -21.88 -14.25 -1.97
CA PRO A 17 -21.74 -13.72 -3.33
C PRO A 17 -21.34 -12.23 -3.39
N ALA A 18 -21.58 -11.48 -2.32
CA ALA A 18 -21.18 -10.08 -2.16
C ALA A 18 -20.53 -9.80 -0.79
N GLY A 19 -20.13 -10.84 -0.05
CA GLY A 19 -19.60 -10.68 1.30
C GLY A 19 -18.12 -10.30 1.37
N ARG A 20 -17.39 -10.49 0.26
CA ARG A 20 -15.92 -10.32 0.22
C ARG A 20 -15.45 -8.91 0.61
N ASP A 21 -16.26 -7.89 0.37
CA ASP A 21 -15.95 -6.49 0.75
C ASP A 21 -15.96 -6.28 2.28
N LEU A 22 -16.65 -7.15 3.03
CA LEU A 22 -16.68 -7.12 4.49
C LEU A 22 -15.47 -7.83 5.10
N LEU A 23 -14.80 -8.69 4.34
CA LEU A 23 -13.72 -9.55 4.84
C LEU A 23 -12.57 -8.75 5.51
N PRO A 24 -12.11 -7.59 4.98
CA PRO A 24 -11.11 -6.79 5.69
C PRO A 24 -11.59 -6.27 7.05
N LEU A 25 -12.87 -5.89 7.17
CA LEU A 25 -13.45 -5.41 8.43
C LEU A 25 -13.62 -6.55 9.43
N VAL A 26 -14.09 -7.71 8.95
CA VAL A 26 -14.19 -8.93 9.76
C VAL A 26 -12.82 -9.33 10.29
N ASN A 27 -11.80 -9.39 9.41
CA ASN A 27 -10.43 -9.71 9.81
C ASN A 27 -9.86 -8.71 10.82
N LEU A 28 -10.20 -7.43 10.71
CA LEU A 28 -9.78 -6.40 11.67
C LEU A 28 -10.35 -6.69 13.06
N VAL A 29 -11.65 -6.98 13.14
CA VAL A 29 -12.35 -7.32 14.39
C VAL A 29 -11.84 -8.64 14.97
N ASP A 30 -11.64 -9.67 14.13
CA ASP A 30 -11.15 -10.96 14.59
C ASP A 30 -9.72 -10.89 15.12
N LYS A 31 -8.87 -10.07 14.47
CA LYS A 31 -7.47 -9.93 14.86
C LYS A 31 -7.27 -9.06 16.10
N HIS A 32 -8.04 -7.99 16.24
CA HIS A 32 -7.79 -6.95 17.26
C HIS A 32 -8.87 -6.86 18.34
N GLY A 33 -10.07 -7.36 18.08
CA GLY A 33 -11.25 -7.18 18.93
C GLY A 33 -11.87 -5.79 18.78
N MET A 34 -13.17 -5.69 19.08
CA MET A 34 -13.92 -4.43 18.98
C MET A 34 -13.37 -3.34 19.92
N ASP A 35 -13.00 -3.70 21.14
CA ASP A 35 -12.53 -2.74 22.14
C ASP A 35 -11.24 -2.03 21.72
N ALA A 36 -10.29 -2.78 21.12
CA ALA A 36 -9.04 -2.19 20.63
C ALA A 36 -9.28 -1.24 19.44
N ILE A 37 -10.21 -1.59 18.54
CA ILE A 37 -10.57 -0.74 17.40
C ILE A 37 -11.23 0.54 17.90
N LEU A 38 -12.17 0.44 18.83
CA LEU A 38 -12.84 1.61 19.42
C LEU A 38 -11.85 2.51 20.16
N ALA A 39 -10.93 1.92 20.93
CA ALA A 39 -9.85 2.66 21.58
C ALA A 39 -8.98 3.40 20.54
N ALA A 40 -8.58 2.74 19.45
CA ALA A 40 -7.78 3.37 18.39
C ALA A 40 -8.52 4.53 17.73
N VAL A 41 -9.82 4.39 17.43
CA VAL A 41 -10.65 5.46 16.86
C VAL A 41 -10.77 6.65 17.82
N ASN A 42 -10.92 6.39 19.12
CA ASN A 42 -10.99 7.44 20.14
C ASN A 42 -9.68 8.22 20.32
N HIS A 43 -8.55 7.67 19.87
CA HIS A 43 -7.25 8.34 19.86
C HIS A 43 -6.95 9.13 18.59
N LEU A 44 -7.85 9.12 17.60
CA LEU A 44 -7.70 9.96 16.42
C LEU A 44 -7.89 11.43 16.79
N THR A 45 -7.15 12.30 16.11
CA THR A 45 -7.18 13.76 16.29
C THR A 45 -7.11 14.44 14.92
N ASP A 46 -7.39 15.74 14.89
CA ASP A 46 -7.21 16.56 13.70
C ASP A 46 -5.78 16.46 13.16
N GLU A 47 -5.64 16.45 11.83
CA GLU A 47 -4.36 16.30 11.11
C GLU A 47 -3.31 17.32 11.58
N ALA A 48 -3.72 18.55 11.91
CA ALA A 48 -2.83 19.61 12.39
C ALA A 48 -2.23 19.34 13.79
N GLN A 49 -2.84 18.44 14.56
CA GLN A 49 -2.41 18.05 15.91
C GLN A 49 -1.90 16.60 15.96
N ALA A 50 -1.96 15.88 14.84
CA ALA A 50 -1.56 14.49 14.77
C ALA A 50 -0.03 14.35 14.75
N HIS A 51 0.49 13.43 15.55
CA HIS A 51 1.91 13.05 15.46
C HIS A 51 2.22 12.27 14.18
N VAL A 52 1.26 11.51 13.68
CA VAL A 52 1.36 10.69 12.47
C VAL A 52 0.04 10.77 11.71
N THR A 53 0.13 11.00 10.40
CA THR A 53 -1.01 10.97 9.48
C THR A 53 -0.88 9.77 8.56
N VAL A 54 -1.90 8.90 8.55
CA VAL A 54 -2.01 7.78 7.60
C VAL A 54 -3.01 8.18 6.52
N SER A 55 -2.61 8.11 5.26
CA SER A 55 -3.46 8.46 4.12
C SER A 55 -3.07 7.64 2.89
N THR A 56 -4.01 7.50 1.96
CA THR A 56 -3.71 6.91 0.65
C THR A 56 -2.94 7.91 -0.22
N ALA A 57 -2.11 7.41 -1.13
CA ALA A 57 -1.34 8.22 -2.09
C ALA A 57 -2.25 9.13 -2.94
N HIS A 58 -3.47 8.69 -3.26
CA HIS A 58 -4.47 9.50 -3.94
C HIS A 58 -4.90 10.73 -3.14
N LYS A 59 -5.18 10.56 -1.84
CA LYS A 59 -5.67 11.65 -0.97
C LYS A 59 -4.62 12.71 -0.67
N VAL A 60 -3.33 12.38 -0.76
CA VAL A 60 -2.24 13.30 -0.41
C VAL A 60 -1.77 14.17 -1.58
N LYS A 61 -2.37 14.05 -2.77
CA LYS A 61 -2.01 14.85 -3.95
C LYS A 61 -2.07 16.36 -3.62
N GLY A 62 -0.98 17.08 -3.91
CA GLY A 62 -0.87 18.52 -3.64
C GLY A 62 -0.54 18.88 -2.19
N ARG A 63 -0.32 17.90 -1.31
CA ARG A 63 0.15 18.08 0.06
C ARG A 63 1.59 17.59 0.22
N GLU A 64 2.27 18.02 1.29
CA GLU A 64 3.66 17.65 1.54
C GLU A 64 3.96 17.54 3.05
N TRP A 65 4.87 16.61 3.40
CA TRP A 65 5.32 16.36 4.76
C TRP A 65 6.86 16.41 4.84
N PRO A 66 7.45 16.81 5.98
CA PRO A 66 8.90 16.76 6.18
C PRO A 66 9.48 15.35 5.97
N SER A 67 8.78 14.34 6.49
CA SER A 67 9.14 12.94 6.36
C SER A 67 7.92 12.08 6.09
N ALA A 68 8.07 11.05 5.26
CA ALA A 68 7.04 10.05 5.03
C ALA A 68 7.65 8.65 4.96
N ARG A 69 6.82 7.64 5.26
CA ARG A 69 7.11 6.23 5.02
C ARG A 69 6.05 5.67 4.10
N ILE A 70 6.47 4.94 3.08
CA ILE A 70 5.57 4.21 2.18
C ILE A 70 5.20 2.88 2.83
N ALA A 71 3.91 2.60 2.93
CA ALA A 71 3.40 1.34 3.46
C ALA A 71 3.60 0.20 2.44
N ASP A 72 3.38 -1.04 2.90
CA ASP A 72 3.72 -2.26 2.16
C ASP A 72 2.69 -2.63 1.06
N ASP A 73 1.78 -1.70 0.71
CA ASP A 73 0.70 -1.88 -0.25
C ASP A 73 1.07 -1.56 -1.70
N PHE A 74 2.26 -0.99 -1.95
CA PHE A 74 2.83 -0.85 -3.30
C PHE A 74 3.51 -2.13 -3.77
N GLN A 75 2.74 -3.05 -4.36
CA GLN A 75 3.25 -4.35 -4.79
C GLN A 75 4.07 -4.26 -6.09
N SER A 76 5.15 -5.04 -6.16
CA SER A 76 5.89 -5.26 -7.42
C SER A 76 4.96 -5.89 -8.46
N PRO A 77 5.11 -5.53 -9.75
CA PRO A 77 4.47 -6.28 -10.83
C PRO A 77 4.79 -7.77 -10.71
N PRO A 78 3.81 -8.66 -11.00
CA PRO A 78 4.07 -10.09 -10.99
C PRO A 78 5.12 -10.44 -12.05
N GLY A 79 5.87 -11.51 -11.79
CA GLY A 79 6.76 -12.10 -12.79
C GLY A 79 6.00 -12.46 -14.06
N SER A 80 6.66 -12.33 -15.20
CA SER A 80 6.19 -12.91 -16.46
C SER A 80 6.48 -14.42 -16.50
N ASP A 81 5.92 -15.10 -17.50
CA ASP A 81 6.20 -16.53 -17.74
C ASP A 81 7.60 -16.75 -18.34
N GLN A 82 8.33 -15.66 -18.66
CA GLN A 82 9.70 -15.71 -19.17
C GLN A 82 10.68 -15.70 -18.01
N GLN A 83 11.78 -16.44 -18.16
CA GLN A 83 12.87 -16.47 -17.18
C GLN A 83 14.13 -15.85 -17.77
N ASP A 84 14.93 -15.21 -16.92
CA ASP A 84 16.28 -14.77 -17.28
C ASP A 84 17.26 -15.95 -17.38
N ASP A 85 18.51 -15.66 -17.76
CA ASP A 85 19.59 -16.67 -17.87
C ASP A 85 19.88 -17.39 -16.55
N SER A 86 19.39 -16.87 -15.42
CA SER A 86 19.52 -17.43 -14.08
C SER A 86 18.27 -18.20 -13.62
N GLY A 87 17.24 -18.32 -14.46
CA GLY A 87 16.00 -19.03 -14.15
C GLY A 87 15.00 -18.22 -13.30
N HIS A 88 15.22 -16.93 -13.08
CA HIS A 88 14.29 -16.08 -12.34
C HIS A 88 13.22 -15.50 -13.28
N PRO A 89 11.93 -15.45 -12.86
CA PRO A 89 10.89 -14.82 -13.66
C PRO A 89 11.24 -13.35 -13.94
N ILE A 90 11.24 -12.96 -15.21
CA ILE A 90 11.46 -11.58 -15.62
C ILE A 90 10.25 -10.76 -15.15
N PRO A 91 10.43 -9.71 -14.33
CA PRO A 91 9.32 -8.88 -13.90
C PRO A 91 8.59 -8.26 -15.09
N ARG A 92 7.25 -8.21 -15.03
CA ARG A 92 6.48 -7.46 -16.03
C ARG A 92 6.79 -5.96 -15.95
N PRO A 93 6.62 -5.20 -17.04
CA PRO A 93 6.71 -3.74 -16.98
C PRO A 93 5.81 -3.16 -15.88
N ILE A 94 6.27 -2.09 -15.25
CA ILE A 94 5.46 -1.34 -14.29
C ILE A 94 4.34 -0.64 -15.05
N ASP A 95 3.11 -0.81 -14.60
CA ASP A 95 1.96 -0.12 -15.18
C ASP A 95 2.08 1.40 -14.97
N ASP A 96 1.73 2.17 -16.00
CA ASP A 96 1.83 3.62 -16.02
C ASP A 96 1.01 4.31 -14.92
N VAL A 97 -0.14 3.74 -14.55
CA VAL A 97 -1.01 4.28 -13.49
C VAL A 97 -0.37 4.03 -12.13
N GLU A 98 0.15 2.83 -11.90
CA GLU A 98 0.88 2.47 -10.67
C GLU A 98 2.16 3.30 -10.52
N ALA A 99 2.92 3.50 -11.60
CA ALA A 99 4.11 4.34 -11.62
C ALA A 99 3.78 5.80 -11.25
N ARG A 100 2.68 6.36 -11.77
CA ARG A 100 2.21 7.70 -11.41
C ARG A 100 1.78 7.79 -9.94
N LEU A 101 1.15 6.74 -9.41
CA LEU A 101 0.76 6.70 -8.01
C LEU A 101 1.97 6.66 -7.08
N ALA A 102 2.96 5.84 -7.40
CA ALA A 102 4.24 5.79 -6.70
C ALA A 102 4.95 7.14 -6.77
N TYR A 103 4.98 7.77 -7.95
CA TYR A 103 5.50 9.13 -8.14
C TYR A 103 4.81 10.15 -7.22
N VAL A 104 3.47 10.12 -7.14
CA VAL A 104 2.74 11.00 -6.22
C VAL A 104 3.20 10.75 -4.79
N ALA A 105 3.27 9.50 -4.34
CA ALA A 105 3.65 9.12 -2.98
C ALA A 105 5.06 9.59 -2.60
N VAL A 106 6.07 9.32 -3.43
CA VAL A 106 7.47 9.69 -3.15
C VAL A 106 7.68 11.20 -3.16
N THR A 107 6.96 11.93 -4.02
CA THR A 107 7.08 13.39 -4.13
C THR A 107 6.31 14.16 -3.07
N ARG A 108 5.60 13.50 -2.13
CA ARG A 108 4.97 14.21 -0.99
C ARG A 108 5.97 14.52 0.13
N THR A 109 7.21 14.06 0.01
CA THR A 109 8.20 14.17 1.08
C THR A 109 9.21 15.27 0.79
N ARG A 110 9.47 16.14 1.79
CA ARG A 110 10.37 17.29 1.65
C ARG A 110 11.80 17.00 2.08
N THR A 111 12.01 16.12 3.06
CA THR A 111 13.33 15.96 3.69
C THR A 111 13.76 14.50 3.83
N ARG A 112 12.89 13.59 4.31
CA ARG A 112 13.25 12.18 4.51
C ARG A 112 12.16 11.21 4.06
N LEU A 113 12.45 10.45 3.02
CA LEU A 113 11.58 9.36 2.55
C LEU A 113 12.11 8.02 3.05
N ASP A 114 11.25 7.24 3.70
CA ASP A 114 11.43 5.82 3.89
C ASP A 114 10.65 5.08 2.80
N ILE A 115 11.37 4.43 1.89
CA ILE A 115 10.81 3.83 0.67
C ILE A 115 9.96 2.59 0.95
N GLY A 116 10.11 1.94 2.12
CA GLY A 116 9.24 0.86 2.60
C GLY A 116 8.71 -0.08 1.50
N GLY A 117 7.40 -0.09 1.27
CA GLY A 117 6.75 -0.96 0.27
C GLY A 117 7.22 -0.76 -1.18
N LEU A 118 7.87 0.34 -1.53
CA LEU A 118 8.46 0.59 -2.85
C LEU A 118 9.92 0.10 -2.98
N ALA A 119 10.51 -0.50 -1.95
CA ALA A 119 11.91 -0.94 -1.96
C ALA A 119 12.25 -1.94 -3.09
N TRP A 120 11.25 -2.65 -3.63
CA TRP A 120 11.43 -3.56 -4.77
C TRP A 120 11.86 -2.85 -6.06
N ILE A 121 11.64 -1.53 -6.19
CA ILE A 121 12.02 -0.76 -7.38
C ILE A 121 13.53 -0.86 -7.65
N ASP A 122 14.35 -0.91 -6.60
CA ASP A 122 15.80 -1.01 -6.73
C ASP A 122 16.26 -2.32 -7.39
N GLN A 123 15.39 -3.34 -7.42
CA GLN A 123 15.64 -4.65 -8.03
C GLN A 123 14.90 -4.81 -9.37
N HIS A 124 14.06 -3.85 -9.74
CA HIS A 124 13.26 -3.91 -10.96
C HIS A 124 14.05 -3.35 -12.16
N PRO A 125 14.12 -4.05 -13.31
CA PRO A 125 14.88 -3.58 -14.48
C PRO A 125 14.49 -2.17 -14.95
N GLY A 126 13.20 -1.84 -14.88
CA GLY A 126 12.68 -0.51 -15.19
C GLY A 126 13.12 0.61 -14.22
N GLY A 127 13.45 0.27 -12.97
CA GLY A 127 13.99 1.22 -11.99
C GLY A 127 15.50 1.45 -12.14
N MET A 128 16.25 0.40 -12.50
CA MET A 128 17.70 0.47 -12.72
C MET A 128 18.12 1.29 -13.95
N GLN A 129 17.22 1.48 -14.93
CA GLN A 129 17.54 2.24 -16.14
C GLN A 129 17.82 3.73 -15.85
N THR A 130 17.31 4.29 -14.74
CA THR A 130 17.48 5.72 -14.42
C THR A 130 18.82 6.01 -13.73
N THR A 131 19.45 5.03 -13.07
CA THR A 131 20.77 5.21 -12.42
C THR A 131 21.94 5.14 -13.41
N ALA A 132 21.70 4.66 -14.63
CA ALA A 132 22.70 4.58 -15.71
C ALA A 132 22.66 5.77 -16.68
N ALA A 133 22.09 6.92 -16.28
CA ALA A 133 22.20 8.15 -17.05
C ALA A 133 23.67 8.61 -17.07
N SER A 134 24.32 8.47 -18.23
CA SER A 134 25.67 8.96 -18.53
C SER A 134 25.86 10.42 -18.07
N PRO A 135 27.05 10.80 -17.55
CA PRO A 135 27.35 12.20 -17.34
C PRO A 135 27.27 12.91 -18.70
N LEU A 136 26.50 14.01 -18.75
CA LEU A 136 26.42 14.90 -19.90
C LEU A 136 27.83 15.44 -20.24
N PRO A 137 28.13 15.69 -21.53
CA PRO A 137 29.45 16.13 -22.00
C PRO A 137 29.87 17.50 -21.46
#